data_AF-A0A7Y1CDZ8-F1
#
_entry.id   AF-A0A7Y1CDZ8-F1
#
_cell.length_a   1.000
_cell.length_b   1.000
_cell.length_c   1.000
_cell.angle_alpha   90.00
_cell.angle_beta   90.00
_cell.angle_gamma   90.00
#
_symmetry.space_group_name_H-M   'P 1'
#
loop_
_entity.id
_entity.type
_entity.pdbx_description
1 polymer ?
#
loop_
_entity_poly.entity_id
_entity_poly.type
_entity_poly.pdbx_seq_one_letter_code
_entity_poly.pdbx_strand_id
1 'polypeptide(L)'
;MKVRASLAEQPAAAAELKVLEAIINDAHFVSLHGPETTLIQQELRAKTGMTPDNQSKRPIDASRWASYQDMSEAFQNAQAIYRKNGQTSVTVDLGRVIGEGYLKGGGSYVQTTKAVVRFDINGKPYTAYPKLR
;
A
#
# COMPACT_ATOMS: atom_id res chain seq x y z
N MET A 1 7.35 -18.85 -17.59
CA MET A 1 8.00 -18.83 -16.27
C MET A 1 8.39 -17.39 -15.98
N LYS A 2 7.57 -16.62 -15.24
CA LYS A 2 7.92 -15.24 -14.85
C LYS A 2 8.93 -15.32 -13.71
N VAL A 3 10.11 -14.78 -13.94
CA VAL A 3 11.22 -14.76 -13.00
C VAL A 3 10.72 -14.04 -11.74
N ARG A 4 10.71 -14.73 -10.59
CA ARG A 4 10.58 -14.06 -9.30
C ARG A 4 11.80 -13.15 -9.18
N ALA A 5 11.56 -11.85 -9.04
CA ALA A 5 12.55 -10.85 -8.65
C ALA A 5 13.52 -11.46 -7.62
N SER A 6 14.82 -11.33 -7.89
CA SER A 6 15.86 -11.92 -7.03
C SER A 6 15.77 -11.33 -5.62
N LEU A 7 16.20 -12.09 -4.60
CA LEU A 7 16.23 -11.64 -3.20
C LEU A 7 16.95 -10.28 -3.01
N ALA A 8 17.84 -9.91 -3.94
CA ALA A 8 18.61 -8.66 -3.92
C ALA A 8 17.78 -7.41 -4.29
N GLU A 9 16.66 -7.56 -5.00
CA GLU A 9 15.79 -6.43 -5.40
C GLU A 9 14.85 -5.98 -4.27
N GLN A 10 14.56 -6.86 -3.30
CA GLN A 10 13.75 -6.55 -2.11
C GLN A 10 14.31 -5.39 -1.27
N PRO A 11 15.60 -5.40 -0.85
CA PRO A 11 16.16 -4.33 -0.02
C PRO A 11 16.30 -2.99 -0.75
N ALA A 12 16.61 -2.99 -2.05
CA ALA A 12 16.69 -1.76 -2.84
C ALA A 12 15.33 -1.06 -2.96
N ALA A 13 14.28 -1.83 -3.34
CA ALA A 13 12.91 -1.31 -3.42
C ALA A 13 12.41 -0.80 -2.05
N ALA A 14 12.73 -1.52 -0.96
CA ALA A 14 12.38 -1.10 0.39
C ALA A 14 13.03 0.24 0.77
N ALA A 15 14.33 0.41 0.50
CA ALA A 15 15.06 1.62 0.80
C ALA A 15 14.50 2.83 0.04
N GLU A 16 14.28 2.68 -1.27
CA GLU A 16 13.73 3.75 -2.12
C GLU A 16 12.33 4.18 -1.64
N LEU A 17 11.45 3.24 -1.35
CA LEU A 17 10.08 3.53 -0.90
C LEU A 17 10.07 4.19 0.48
N LYS A 18 10.95 3.77 1.41
CA LYS A 18 11.08 4.39 2.73
C LYS A 18 11.61 5.82 2.62
N VAL A 19 12.61 6.07 1.77
CA VAL A 19 13.11 7.43 1.51
C VAL A 19 12.03 8.29 0.87
N LEU A 20 11.28 7.75 -0.09
CA LEU A 20 10.19 8.46 -0.75
C LEU A 20 9.10 8.87 0.25
N GLU A 21 8.71 7.98 1.16
CA GLU A 21 7.75 8.30 2.22
C GLU A 21 8.28 9.41 3.12
N ALA A 22 9.55 9.35 3.52
CA ALA A 22 10.13 10.32 4.44
C ALA A 22 10.22 11.76 3.88
N ILE A 23 10.24 11.94 2.55
CA ILE A 23 10.35 13.26 1.91
C ILE A 23 9.01 13.84 1.42
N ILE A 24 7.92 13.05 1.47
CA ILE A 24 6.59 13.50 1.07
C ILE A 24 5.78 13.79 2.34
N ASN A 25 5.33 15.03 2.48
CA ASN A 25 4.48 15.42 3.60
C ASN A 25 3.23 14.54 3.67
N ASP A 26 2.89 14.10 4.88
CA ASP A 26 1.74 13.23 5.19
C ASP A 26 1.75 11.86 4.50
N ALA A 27 2.88 11.44 3.91
CA ALA A 27 2.98 10.13 3.28
C ALA A 27 2.98 8.98 4.30
N HIS A 28 2.30 7.89 3.96
CA HIS A 28 2.11 6.76 4.87
C HIS A 28 1.83 5.41 4.16
N PHE A 29 2.39 5.20 2.97
CA PHE A 29 2.24 3.98 2.19
C PHE A 29 3.13 2.81 2.65
N VAL A 30 4.29 3.08 3.24
CA VAL A 30 5.16 2.09 3.90
C VAL A 30 4.80 1.93 5.37
N SER A 31 4.75 3.01 6.16
CA SER A 31 4.51 2.92 7.61
C SER A 31 3.17 2.28 7.98
N LEU A 32 2.10 2.54 7.21
CA LEU A 32 0.76 2.01 7.53
C LEU A 32 0.35 0.78 6.72
N HIS A 33 1.00 0.54 5.58
CA HIS A 33 0.59 -0.51 4.64
C HIS A 33 1.75 -1.40 4.18
N GLY A 34 2.99 -1.06 4.47
CA GLY A 34 4.16 -1.75 3.95
C GLY A 34 4.25 -3.23 4.37
N PRO A 35 5.11 -4.01 3.68
CA PRO A 35 5.34 -5.42 4.00
C PRO A 35 5.96 -5.67 5.39
N GLU A 36 6.40 -4.63 6.09
CA GLU A 36 6.89 -4.75 7.46
C GLU A 36 5.77 -4.64 8.52
N THR A 37 4.59 -4.14 8.14
CA THR A 37 3.41 -4.21 9.02
C THR A 37 2.95 -5.67 9.13
N THR A 38 2.19 -6.01 10.17
CA THR A 38 1.72 -7.39 10.43
C THR A 38 0.22 -7.53 10.23
N LEU A 39 -0.27 -8.76 10.00
CA LEU A 39 -1.71 -9.03 9.94
C LEU A 39 -2.41 -8.67 11.25
N ILE A 40 -1.77 -8.89 12.40
CA ILE A 40 -2.29 -8.51 13.72
C ILE A 40 -2.45 -6.99 13.81
N GLN A 41 -1.47 -6.22 13.33
CA GLN A 41 -1.59 -4.76 13.29
C GLN A 41 -2.72 -4.30 12.36
N GLN A 42 -2.88 -4.92 11.19
CA GLN A 42 -3.98 -4.57 10.28
C GLN A 42 -5.35 -4.97 10.87
N GLU A 43 -5.45 -6.12 11.54
CA GLU A 43 -6.66 -6.54 12.24
C GLU A 43 -7.03 -5.56 13.37
N LEU A 44 -6.04 -5.18 14.19
CA LEU A 44 -6.22 -4.19 15.25
C LEU A 44 -6.68 -2.85 14.66
N ARG A 45 -6.03 -2.36 13.60
CA ARG A 45 -6.45 -1.15 12.89
C ARG A 45 -7.88 -1.24 12.36
N ALA A 46 -8.26 -2.39 11.80
CA ALA A 46 -9.61 -2.62 11.29
C ALA A 46 -10.67 -2.65 12.39
N LYS A 47 -10.32 -3.16 13.58
CA LYS A 47 -11.19 -3.25 14.75
C LYS A 47 -11.32 -1.93 15.50
N THR A 48 -10.19 -1.32 15.83
CA THR A 48 -10.10 -0.24 16.83
C THR A 48 -9.68 1.09 16.22
N GLY A 49 -9.11 1.07 15.01
CA GLY A 49 -8.50 2.26 14.40
C GLY A 49 -7.08 2.56 14.88
N MET A 50 -6.50 1.71 15.73
CA MET A 50 -5.09 1.81 16.12
C MET A 50 -4.19 1.44 14.94
N THR A 51 -3.38 2.36 14.47
CA THR A 51 -2.51 2.16 13.30
C THR A 51 -1.22 1.39 13.65
N PRO A 52 -0.53 0.79 12.66
CA PRO A 52 0.77 0.13 12.88
C PRO A 52 1.85 0.98 13.58
N ASP A 53 1.79 2.30 13.44
CA ASP A 53 2.65 3.29 14.11
C ASP A 53 2.07 3.81 15.43
N ASN A 54 1.10 3.10 16.02
CA ASN A 54 0.47 3.38 17.32
C ASN A 54 -0.27 4.71 17.43
N GLN A 55 -0.85 5.20 16.33
CA GLN A 55 -1.77 6.34 16.34
C GLN A 55 -3.22 5.89 16.43
N SER A 56 -4.03 6.59 17.23
CA SER A 56 -5.46 6.35 17.30
C SER A 56 -6.18 7.10 16.17
N LYS A 57 -6.83 6.36 15.27
CA LYS A 57 -7.66 6.90 14.18
C LYS A 57 -9.03 6.22 14.18
N ARG A 58 -9.83 6.48 13.15
CA ARG A 58 -11.11 5.78 12.96
C ARG A 58 -10.86 4.39 12.37
N PRO A 59 -11.59 3.34 12.79
CA PRO A 59 -11.52 2.03 12.16
C PRO A 59 -11.91 2.09 10.67
N ILE A 60 -11.13 1.43 9.83
CA ILE A 60 -11.29 1.35 8.37
C ILE A 60 -10.89 -0.05 7.87
N ASP A 61 -11.14 -0.35 6.60
CA ASP A 61 -10.50 -1.52 5.97
C ASP A 61 -8.98 -1.31 6.02
N ALA A 62 -8.26 -2.33 6.48
CA ALA A 62 -6.84 -2.23 6.80
C ALA A 62 -6.09 -3.35 6.11
N SER A 63 -5.15 -2.98 5.24
CA SER A 63 -4.42 -3.90 4.38
C SER A 63 -2.93 -3.63 4.39
N ARG A 64 -2.17 -4.69 4.12
CA ARG A 64 -0.72 -4.66 3.95
C ARG A 64 -0.30 -5.21 2.60
N TRP A 65 0.75 -4.64 2.04
CA TRP A 65 1.41 -5.14 0.86
C TRP A 65 2.12 -6.46 1.16
N ALA A 66 2.07 -7.38 0.20
CA ALA A 66 2.80 -8.65 0.26
C ALA A 66 4.31 -8.44 0.01
N SER A 67 4.67 -7.48 -0.83
CA SER A 67 6.07 -7.16 -1.15
C SER A 67 6.27 -5.68 -1.52
N TYR A 68 7.51 -5.21 -1.39
CA TYR A 68 7.91 -3.86 -1.82
C TYR A 68 7.87 -3.73 -3.35
N GLN A 69 8.12 -4.81 -4.07
CA GLN A 69 8.05 -4.87 -5.53
C GLN A 69 6.64 -4.61 -6.04
N ASP A 70 5.63 -5.25 -5.45
CA ASP A 70 4.24 -5.03 -5.85
C ASP A 70 3.81 -3.59 -5.58
N MET A 71 4.27 -3.00 -4.48
CA MET A 71 4.05 -1.58 -4.18
C MET A 71 4.71 -0.68 -5.23
N SER A 72 5.97 -0.95 -5.59
CA SER A 72 6.71 -0.18 -6.60
C SER A 72 6.08 -0.29 -7.99
N GLU A 73 5.67 -1.49 -8.42
CA GLU A 73 4.97 -1.69 -9.70
C GLU A 73 3.63 -0.96 -9.72
N ALA A 74 2.87 -1.00 -8.61
CA ALA A 74 1.62 -0.26 -8.49
C ALA A 74 1.83 1.26 -8.60
N PHE A 75 2.88 1.80 -7.98
CA PHE A 75 3.28 3.20 -8.10
C PHE A 75 3.62 3.58 -9.54
N GLN A 76 4.44 2.80 -10.23
CA GLN A 76 4.81 3.07 -11.61
C GLN A 76 3.57 3.10 -12.52
N ASN A 77 2.69 2.09 -12.40
CA ASN A 77 1.45 2.01 -13.17
C ASN A 77 0.50 3.18 -12.87
N ALA A 78 0.32 3.51 -11.58
CA ALA A 78 -0.54 4.62 -11.17
C ALA A 78 0.01 5.98 -11.62
N GLN A 79 1.33 6.18 -11.55
CA GLN A 79 1.99 7.41 -11.95
C GLN A 79 1.84 7.66 -13.46
N ALA A 80 1.91 6.60 -14.28
CA ALA A 80 1.66 6.68 -15.72
C ALA A 80 0.22 7.14 -16.02
N ILE A 81 -0.76 6.62 -15.28
CA ILE A 81 -2.17 7.04 -15.41
C ILE A 81 -2.34 8.49 -14.97
N TYR A 82 -1.80 8.88 -13.81
CA TYR A 82 -1.83 10.27 -13.33
C TYR A 82 -1.26 11.24 -14.37
N ARG A 83 -0.09 10.92 -14.96
CA ARG A 83 0.52 11.77 -16.00
C ARG A 83 -0.32 11.87 -17.27
N LYS A 84 -1.09 10.83 -17.59
CA LYS A 84 -1.93 10.78 -18.78
C LYS A 84 -3.20 11.63 -18.66
N ASN A 85 -3.84 11.65 -17.49
CA ASN A 85 -5.18 12.24 -17.37
C ASN A 85 -5.43 13.03 -16.06
N GLY A 86 -4.43 13.22 -15.21
CA GLY A 86 -4.54 13.97 -13.96
C GLY A 86 -5.35 13.26 -12.85
N GLN A 87 -5.70 11.98 -13.02
CA GLN A 87 -6.48 11.25 -12.02
C GLN A 87 -5.69 11.07 -10.71
N THR A 88 -6.15 11.67 -9.63
CA THR A 88 -5.46 11.70 -8.32
C THR A 88 -5.72 10.49 -7.44
N SER A 89 -6.68 9.62 -7.81
CA SER A 89 -6.96 8.35 -7.12
C SER A 89 -7.05 7.25 -8.15
N VAL A 90 -5.98 6.47 -8.30
CA VAL A 90 -5.83 5.46 -9.34
C VAL A 90 -5.94 4.07 -8.73
N THR A 91 -6.81 3.23 -9.29
CA THR A 91 -6.83 1.79 -8.98
C THR A 91 -6.05 1.05 -10.05
N VAL A 92 -5.12 0.21 -9.64
CA VAL A 92 -4.35 -0.68 -10.51
C VAL A 92 -4.63 -2.13 -10.14
N ASP A 93 -4.66 -3.02 -11.12
CA ASP A 93 -4.77 -4.47 -10.92
C ASP A 93 -3.50 -5.12 -11.45
N LEU A 94 -2.76 -5.81 -10.58
CA LEU A 94 -1.48 -6.45 -10.95
C LEU A 94 -1.67 -7.92 -11.37
N GLY A 95 -2.90 -8.42 -11.40
CA GLY A 95 -3.26 -9.76 -11.90
C GLY A 95 -2.75 -10.92 -11.05
N ARG A 96 -2.22 -10.63 -9.86
CA ARG A 96 -1.71 -11.59 -8.86
C ARG A 96 -2.03 -11.07 -7.46
N VAL A 97 -2.02 -11.93 -6.45
CA VAL A 97 -2.20 -11.48 -5.06
C VAL A 97 -1.02 -10.59 -4.67
N ILE A 98 -1.31 -9.35 -4.27
CA ILE A 98 -0.32 -8.32 -3.92
C ILE A 98 -0.47 -7.78 -2.50
N GLY A 99 -1.52 -8.20 -1.81
CA GLY A 99 -1.79 -7.74 -0.47
C GLY A 99 -2.99 -8.42 0.15
N GLU A 100 -3.09 -8.19 1.44
CA GLU A 100 -4.00 -8.89 2.32
C GLU A 100 -4.38 -8.00 3.51
N GLY A 101 -5.49 -8.31 4.18
CA GLY A 101 -5.92 -7.53 5.32
C GLY A 101 -7.30 -7.89 5.83
N TYR A 102 -7.89 -6.98 6.59
CA TYR A 102 -9.17 -7.16 7.25
C TYR A 102 -10.12 -6.01 6.94
N LEU A 103 -11.39 -6.33 6.73
CA LEU A 103 -12.43 -5.32 6.58
C LEU A 103 -12.74 -4.64 7.92
N LYS A 104 -13.18 -3.38 7.85
CA LYS A 104 -13.60 -2.59 9.01
C LYS A 104 -14.53 -3.38 9.94
N GLY A 105 -14.29 -3.27 11.24
CA GLY A 105 -14.95 -4.06 12.28
C GLY A 105 -14.17 -5.33 12.66
N GLY A 106 -13.02 -5.56 12.03
CA GLY A 106 -12.20 -6.76 12.27
C GLY A 106 -12.80 -8.05 11.75
N GLY A 107 -13.58 -7.94 10.68
CA GLY A 107 -14.30 -9.05 10.07
C GLY A 107 -13.37 -9.96 9.26
N SER A 108 -13.85 -10.43 8.11
CA SER A 108 -13.14 -11.42 7.30
C SER A 108 -11.78 -10.94 6.79
N TYR A 109 -10.81 -11.84 6.87
CA TYR A 109 -9.56 -11.75 6.12
C TYR A 109 -9.83 -11.75 4.62
N VAL A 110 -9.15 -10.88 3.88
CA VAL A 110 -9.29 -10.72 2.42
C VAL A 110 -7.91 -10.60 1.79
N GLN A 111 -7.73 -11.27 0.65
CA GLN A 111 -6.61 -11.06 -0.27
C GLN A 111 -7.08 -10.28 -1.50
N THR A 112 -6.18 -9.54 -2.15
CA THR A 112 -6.53 -8.75 -3.32
C THR A 112 -5.40 -8.69 -4.35
N THR A 113 -5.79 -8.50 -5.62
CA THR A 113 -4.90 -8.22 -6.75
C THR A 113 -4.82 -6.74 -7.09
N LYS A 114 -5.66 -5.92 -6.42
CA LYS A 114 -5.84 -4.51 -6.73
C LYS A 114 -5.23 -3.62 -5.67
N ALA A 115 -4.72 -2.47 -6.08
CA ALA A 115 -4.25 -1.44 -5.19
C ALA A 115 -4.83 -0.08 -5.57
N VAL A 116 -4.94 0.80 -4.58
CA VAL A 116 -5.23 2.22 -4.78
C VAL A 116 -3.96 3.00 -4.48
N VAL A 117 -3.61 3.92 -5.38
CA VAL A 117 -2.57 4.93 -5.17
C VAL A 117 -3.23 6.29 -5.23
N ARG A 118 -2.96 7.15 -4.25
CA ARG A 118 -3.46 8.52 -4.23
C ARG A 118 -2.32 9.52 -4.31
N PHE A 119 -2.52 10.52 -5.16
CA PHE A 119 -1.60 11.61 -5.42
C PHE A 119 -2.11 12.90 -4.78
N ASP A 120 -1.18 13.74 -4.32
CA ASP A 120 -1.46 15.12 -3.95
C ASP A 120 -1.64 16.00 -5.20
N ILE A 121 -1.88 17.30 -5.01
CA ILE A 121 -2.06 18.27 -6.10
C ILE A 121 -0.80 18.45 -6.97
N ASN A 122 0.38 18.09 -6.46
CA ASN A 122 1.66 18.15 -7.16
C ASN A 122 2.00 16.81 -7.84
N GLY A 123 1.13 15.80 -7.77
CA GLY A 123 1.35 14.48 -8.32
C GLY A 123 2.28 13.60 -7.49
N LYS A 124 2.52 13.91 -6.22
CA LYS A 124 3.30 13.08 -5.29
C LYS A 124 2.39 12.03 -4.63
N PRO A 125 2.76 10.74 -4.62
CA PRO A 125 1.96 9.71 -3.97
C PRO A 125 2.08 9.81 -2.45
N TYR A 126 1.01 10.16 -1.74
CA TYR A 126 1.03 10.25 -0.27
C TYR A 126 0.43 8.99 0.39
N THR A 127 -0.31 8.15 -0.34
CA THR A 127 -0.77 6.86 0.20
C THR A 127 -0.97 5.82 -0.89
N ALA A 128 -0.76 4.57 -0.52
CA ALA A 128 -0.84 3.39 -1.36
C ALA A 128 -1.22 2.19 -0.53
N TYR A 129 -2.27 1.49 -0.93
CA TYR A 129 -2.72 0.33 -0.19
C TYR A 129 -3.41 -0.71 -1.10
N PRO A 130 -3.27 -2.00 -0.78
CA PRO A 130 -4.09 -3.04 -1.40
C PRO A 130 -5.57 -2.79 -1.12
N LYS A 131 -6.41 -2.86 -2.16
CA LYS A 131 -7.84 -2.56 -2.12
C LYS A 131 -8.63 -3.83 -1.79
N LEU A 132 -9.26 -3.89 -0.62
CA LEU A 132 -10.00 -5.08 -0.17
C LEU A 132 -11.44 -5.18 -0.72
N ARG A 133 -12.04 -4.06 -1.15
CA ARG A 133 -13.36 -3.98 -1.83
C ARG A 133 -13.48 -2.73 -2.69
#